data_AF-A0A673BMA1-F1
#
_entry.id   AF-A0A673BMA1-F1
#
_cell.length_a   1.000
_cell.length_b   1.000
_cell.length_c   1.000
_cell.angle_alpha   90.00
_cell.angle_beta   90.00
_cell.angle_gamma   90.00
#
_symmetry.space_group_name_H-M   'P 1'
#
loop_
_entity.id
_entity.type
_entity.pdbx_description
1 polymer ?
#
loop_
_entity_poly.entity_id
_entity_poly.type
_entity_poly.pdbx_seq_one_letter_code
_entity_poly.pdbx_strand_id
1 'polypeptide(L)'
;MAHFHLYFSCCLALMALTWRTSTGLPVRTASADQCAQCSLLFRHLLVNITELLKNAICYAMTSDKILIESKSDTVLACAPTLNQTSTCMAQKNTAFSETECYRNIMKDLAHYDAVIQSYLNLPNRRSQDEITLLRPTLGIIQSLRQNCSLMPNEQTDSSEQDDVDLWEDNSYEDRKKMCKLMKGFRIRAITINRALGYISSGDHMK
;
A
#
# COMPACT_ATOMS: atom_id res chain seq x y z
N MET A 1 -30.21 -3.25 55.57
CA MET A 1 -30.61 -2.36 54.46
C MET A 1 -29.55 -1.30 54.11
N ALA A 2 -28.77 -0.76 55.06
CA ALA A 2 -27.73 0.26 54.77
C ALA A 2 -26.55 -0.20 53.88
N HIS A 3 -26.15 -1.47 53.94
CA HIS A 3 -25.04 -2.00 53.12
C HIS A 3 -25.36 -2.07 51.60
N PHE A 4 -26.63 -2.22 51.23
CA PHE A 4 -27.04 -2.32 49.83
C PHE A 4 -26.99 -0.95 49.13
N HIS A 5 -27.31 0.12 49.86
CA HIS A 5 -27.23 1.49 49.35
C HIS A 5 -25.78 1.97 49.16
N LEU A 6 -24.85 1.53 50.02
CA LEU A 6 -23.42 1.83 49.88
C LEU A 6 -22.79 1.18 48.65
N TYR A 7 -23.14 -0.09 48.36
CA TYR A 7 -22.66 -0.77 47.15
C TYR A 7 -23.20 -0.14 45.87
N PHE A 8 -24.49 0.20 45.85
CA PHE A 8 -25.12 0.82 44.68
C PHE A 8 -24.54 2.20 44.38
N SER A 9 -24.26 3.00 45.42
CA SER A 9 -23.60 4.30 45.29
C SER A 9 -22.15 4.20 44.79
N CYS A 10 -21.41 3.16 45.21
CA CYS A 10 -20.03 2.95 44.78
C CYS A 10 -19.95 2.46 43.32
N CYS A 11 -20.88 1.61 42.88
CA CYS A 11 -20.98 1.18 41.49
C CYS A 11 -21.34 2.33 40.54
N LEU A 12 -22.24 3.24 40.94
CA LEU A 12 -22.57 4.43 40.14
C LEU A 12 -21.38 5.40 40.03
N ALA A 13 -20.59 5.55 41.09
CA ALA A 13 -19.38 6.38 41.07
C ALA A 13 -18.30 5.81 40.13
N LEU A 14 -18.13 4.48 40.07
CA LEU A 14 -17.19 3.82 39.16
C LEU A 14 -17.60 3.97 37.69
N MET A 15 -18.90 3.91 37.38
CA MET A 15 -19.41 4.12 36.01
C MET A 15 -19.24 5.57 35.53
N ALA A 16 -19.34 6.55 36.44
CA ALA A 16 -19.10 7.96 36.12
C ALA A 16 -17.61 8.28 35.87
N LEU A 17 -16.68 7.55 36.50
CA LEU A 17 -15.23 7.72 36.30
C LEU A 17 -14.71 7.11 34.99
N THR A 18 -15.50 6.25 34.33
CA THR A 18 -15.18 5.69 33.01
C THR A 18 -15.61 6.57 31.83
N TRP A 19 -16.22 7.73 32.08
CA TRP A 19 -16.41 8.78 31.06
C TRP A 19 -15.10 9.52 30.78
N ARG A 20 -14.09 8.78 30.31
CA ARG A 20 -13.05 9.40 29.49
C ARG A 20 -13.64 9.50 28.09
N THR A 21 -14.10 10.69 27.73
CA THR A 21 -14.29 11.02 26.32
C THR A 21 -12.95 10.81 25.65
N SER A 22 -12.82 9.75 24.84
CA SER A 22 -11.76 9.67 23.86
C SER A 22 -11.99 10.83 22.91
N THR A 23 -11.36 11.97 23.18
CA THR A 23 -11.31 13.07 22.23
C THR A 23 -10.32 12.65 21.16
N GLY A 24 -10.82 11.98 20.11
CA GLY A 24 -10.11 11.96 18.85
C GLY A 24 -9.97 13.41 18.41
N LEU A 25 -8.74 13.94 18.42
CA LEU A 25 -8.51 15.23 17.78
C LEU A 25 -8.87 15.09 16.30
N PRO A 26 -9.51 16.10 15.68
CA PRO A 26 -9.69 16.11 14.24
C PRO A 26 -8.31 16.06 13.59
N VAL A 27 -8.10 15.05 12.76
CA VAL A 27 -6.92 14.91 11.91
C VAL A 27 -6.79 16.19 11.09
N ARG A 28 -5.67 16.90 11.22
CA ARG A 28 -5.41 18.06 10.37
C ARG A 28 -5.12 17.56 8.98
N THR A 29 -5.94 18.01 8.04
CA THR A 29 -5.83 17.64 6.64
C THR A 29 -5.11 18.75 5.89
N ALA A 30 -3.94 18.45 5.31
CA ALA A 30 -3.62 19.05 4.03
C ALA A 30 -4.72 18.57 3.06
N SER A 31 -5.56 19.49 2.58
CA SER A 31 -6.75 19.23 1.74
C SER A 31 -7.45 17.89 2.00
N ALA A 32 -8.36 17.83 2.99
CA ALA A 32 -9.08 16.62 3.41
C ALA A 32 -9.58 15.76 2.25
N ASP A 33 -10.08 16.42 1.22
CA ASP A 33 -10.64 15.81 0.02
C ASP A 33 -9.59 15.07 -0.81
N GLN A 34 -8.37 15.61 -0.92
CA GLN A 34 -7.29 15.00 -1.71
C GLN A 34 -6.70 13.78 -0.99
N CYS A 35 -6.48 13.86 0.33
CA CYS A 35 -6.08 12.70 1.13
C CYS A 35 -7.13 11.59 1.11
N ALA A 36 -8.42 11.95 1.23
CA ALA A 36 -9.52 10.99 1.15
C ALA A 36 -9.59 10.32 -0.22
N GLN A 37 -9.48 11.09 -1.31
CA GLN A 37 -9.46 10.57 -2.68
C GLN A 37 -8.30 9.59 -2.91
N CYS A 38 -7.10 9.93 -2.43
CA CYS A 38 -5.93 9.08 -2.56
C CYS A 38 -6.06 7.78 -1.78
N SER A 39 -6.53 7.84 -0.54
CA SER A 39 -6.79 6.64 0.27
C SER A 39 -7.77 5.69 -0.42
N LEU A 40 -8.81 6.22 -1.07
CA LEU A 40 -9.80 5.45 -1.82
C LEU A 40 -9.18 4.81 -3.08
N LEU A 41 -8.37 5.54 -3.84
CA LEU A 41 -7.66 4.98 -4.99
C LEU A 41 -6.68 3.87 -4.60
N PHE A 42 -5.96 4.00 -3.49
CA PHE A 42 -5.07 2.95 -2.99
C PHE A 42 -5.83 1.70 -2.53
N ARG A 43 -7.03 1.87 -1.96
CA ARG A 43 -7.91 0.75 -1.63
C ARG A 43 -8.42 0.06 -2.90
N HIS A 44 -8.84 0.83 -3.91
CA HIS A 44 -9.24 0.28 -5.21
C HIS A 44 -8.11 -0.49 -5.87
N LEU A 45 -6.87 0.01 -5.81
CA LEU A 45 -5.69 -0.68 -6.32
C LEU A 45 -5.54 -2.08 -5.68
N LEU A 46 -5.63 -2.16 -4.35
CA LEU A 46 -5.52 -3.43 -3.63
C LEU A 46 -6.63 -4.43 -4.02
N VAL A 47 -7.87 -3.94 -4.16
CA VAL A 47 -9.00 -4.77 -4.59
C VAL A 47 -8.77 -5.29 -6.01
N ASN A 48 -8.42 -4.41 -6.95
CA ASN A 48 -8.19 -4.79 -8.35
C ASN A 48 -7.06 -5.81 -8.49
N ILE A 49 -5.92 -5.62 -7.82
CA ILE A 49 -4.82 -6.59 -7.86
C ILE A 49 -5.27 -7.93 -7.26
N THR A 50 -6.06 -7.90 -6.19
CA THR A 50 -6.58 -9.13 -5.56
C THR A 50 -7.49 -9.90 -6.51
N GLU A 51 -8.37 -9.22 -7.23
CA GLU A 51 -9.25 -9.85 -8.22
C GLU A 51 -8.48 -10.32 -9.47
N LEU A 52 -7.52 -9.54 -9.96
CA LEU A 52 -6.61 -9.92 -11.05
C LEU A 52 -5.91 -11.26 -10.77
N LEU A 53 -5.44 -11.44 -9.54
CA LEU A 53 -4.74 -12.65 -9.11
C LEU A 53 -5.65 -13.86 -8.94
N LYS A 54 -6.96 -13.66 -8.74
CA LYS A 54 -7.95 -14.74 -8.70
C LYS A 54 -8.35 -15.21 -10.11
N ASN A 55 -8.50 -14.27 -11.05
CA ASN A 55 -9.35 -14.52 -12.22
C ASN A 55 -8.64 -14.92 -13.51
N ALA A 56 -7.34 -14.62 -13.76
CA ALA A 56 -6.67 -15.26 -14.90
C ALA A 56 -5.15 -15.17 -14.98
N ILE A 57 -4.49 -14.08 -14.54
CA ILE A 57 -3.07 -13.90 -14.90
C ILE A 57 -2.17 -15.00 -14.33
N CYS A 58 -2.57 -15.54 -13.18
CA CYS A 58 -1.94 -16.65 -12.48
C CYS A 58 -2.67 -18.00 -12.66
N TYR A 59 -3.65 -18.08 -13.56
CA TYR A 59 -4.40 -19.33 -13.77
C TYR A 59 -3.48 -20.46 -14.22
N ALA A 60 -3.69 -21.65 -13.67
CA ALA A 60 -2.84 -22.83 -13.83
C ALA A 60 -1.39 -22.68 -13.34
N MET A 61 -1.06 -21.62 -12.59
CA MET A 61 0.26 -21.42 -11.98
C MET A 61 0.20 -21.67 -10.48
N THR A 62 0.76 -22.80 -10.04
CA THR A 62 0.82 -23.20 -8.62
C THR A 62 2.00 -22.60 -7.86
N SER A 63 2.76 -21.70 -8.48
CA SER A 63 3.98 -21.17 -7.85
C SER A 63 3.63 -20.15 -6.76
N ASP A 64 3.96 -20.47 -5.50
CA ASP A 64 3.91 -19.52 -4.38
C ASP A 64 5.06 -18.50 -4.39
N LYS A 65 5.95 -18.60 -5.39
CA LYS A 65 7.05 -17.66 -5.55
C LYS A 65 6.50 -16.27 -5.86
N ILE A 66 7.07 -15.29 -5.20
CA ILE A 66 6.78 -13.87 -5.36
C ILE A 66 8.04 -13.21 -5.93
N LEU A 67 7.85 -12.21 -6.80
CA LEU A 67 8.92 -11.39 -7.33
C LEU A 67 8.67 -9.93 -6.95
N ILE A 68 9.63 -9.31 -6.28
CA ILE A 68 9.62 -7.89 -5.90
C ILE A 68 10.93 -7.31 -6.43
N GLU A 69 10.87 -6.65 -7.58
CA GLU A 69 12.04 -6.06 -8.26
C GLU A 69 12.11 -4.54 -8.15
N SER A 70 11.14 -3.92 -7.47
CA SER A 70 11.17 -2.49 -7.21
C SER A 70 12.38 -2.14 -6.34
N LYS A 71 13.20 -1.19 -6.80
CA LYS A 71 14.34 -0.60 -6.07
C LYS A 71 13.90 0.32 -4.91
N SER A 72 12.64 0.25 -4.48
CA SER A 72 12.10 1.08 -3.40
C SER A 72 12.32 0.45 -2.02
N ASP A 73 12.58 1.31 -1.05
CA ASP A 73 12.67 0.94 0.36
C ASP A 73 11.34 1.11 1.10
N THR A 74 10.19 1.02 0.41
CA THR A 74 8.86 1.31 1.00
C THR A 74 8.61 0.59 2.32
N VAL A 75 9.04 -0.67 2.46
CA VAL A 75 8.88 -1.44 3.71
C VAL A 75 9.62 -0.76 4.87
N LEU A 76 10.84 -0.26 4.65
CA LEU A 76 11.64 0.42 5.66
C LEU A 76 11.22 1.89 5.83
N ALA A 77 10.98 2.60 4.73
CA ALA A 77 10.57 4.00 4.71
C ALA A 77 9.24 4.20 5.46
N CYS A 78 8.28 3.30 5.23
CA CYS A 78 6.95 3.35 5.82
C CYS A 78 6.78 2.51 7.11
N ALA A 79 7.87 1.93 7.65
CA ALA A 79 7.81 1.24 8.93
C ALA A 79 7.46 2.25 10.05
N PRO A 80 6.52 1.91 10.95
CA PRO A 80 6.19 2.78 12.08
C PRO A 80 7.40 2.93 13.01
N THR A 81 7.45 4.04 13.75
CA THR A 81 8.43 4.22 14.82
C THR A 81 8.14 3.23 15.94
N LEU A 82 9.09 2.34 16.23
CA LEU A 82 8.93 1.34 17.28
C LEU A 82 9.25 1.99 18.63
N ASN A 83 8.22 2.16 19.46
CA ASN A 83 8.42 2.35 20.89
C ASN A 83 8.92 1.03 21.49
N GLN A 84 9.75 1.12 22.54
CA GLN A 84 10.61 0.05 23.11
C GLN A 84 9.92 -1.29 23.47
N THR A 85 8.61 -1.42 23.31
CA THR A 85 7.78 -2.58 23.71
C THR A 85 7.45 -3.56 22.59
N SER A 86 7.98 -3.38 21.38
CA SER A 86 7.71 -4.26 20.24
C SER A 86 8.83 -5.27 20.01
N THR A 87 8.47 -6.56 20.03
CA THR A 87 9.42 -7.69 20.11
C THR A 87 9.91 -8.21 18.74
N CYS A 88 9.51 -7.59 17.62
CA CYS A 88 9.94 -8.01 16.28
C CYS A 88 11.22 -7.27 15.83
N MET A 89 12.21 -8.02 15.34
CA MET A 89 13.62 -7.66 15.19
C MET A 89 13.99 -6.58 14.12
N ALA A 90 13.05 -5.83 13.56
CA ALA A 90 13.39 -4.77 12.60
C ALA A 90 13.42 -3.41 13.30
N GLN A 91 14.45 -3.15 14.11
CA GLN A 91 14.66 -1.85 14.74
C GLN A 91 15.03 -0.79 13.68
N LYS A 92 14.07 0.07 13.33
CA LYS A 92 14.39 1.35 12.68
C LYS A 92 14.63 2.38 13.79
N ASN A 93 15.89 2.76 13.98
CA ASN A 93 16.31 3.75 14.98
C ASN A 93 16.02 5.19 14.54
N THR A 94 15.48 5.39 13.33
CA THR A 94 15.15 6.70 12.79
C THR A 94 13.65 6.96 12.90
N ALA A 95 13.29 8.23 13.17
CA ALA A 95 11.90 8.66 13.23
C ALA A 95 11.18 8.39 11.90
N PHE A 96 9.87 8.16 11.98
CA PHE A 96 9.03 8.05 10.79
C PHE A 96 9.04 9.37 10.01
N SER A 97 9.16 9.30 8.69
CA SER A 97 9.06 10.44 7.79
C SER A 97 7.96 10.16 6.79
N GLU A 98 6.88 10.94 6.86
CA GLU A 98 5.74 10.83 5.95
C GLU A 98 6.17 11.05 4.50
N THR A 99 6.95 12.10 4.24
CA THR A 99 7.49 12.42 2.92
C THR A 99 8.33 11.29 2.34
N GLU A 100 9.23 10.71 3.15
CA GLU A 100 10.09 9.61 2.72
C GLU A 100 9.28 8.33 2.43
N CYS A 101 8.26 8.05 3.25
CA CYS A 101 7.32 6.97 2.97
C CYS A 101 6.60 7.19 1.63
N TYR A 102 5.96 8.34 1.42
CA TYR A 102 5.27 8.65 0.16
C TYR A 102 6.19 8.61 -1.06
N ARG A 103 7.43 9.13 -0.95
CA ARG A 103 8.42 9.09 -2.02
C ARG A 103 8.70 7.65 -2.47
N ASN A 104 8.89 6.72 -1.53
CA ASN A 104 9.11 5.31 -1.85
C ASN A 104 7.84 4.61 -2.38
N ILE A 105 6.65 4.98 -1.90
CA ILE A 105 5.37 4.52 -2.46
C ILE A 105 5.26 4.95 -3.93
N MET A 106 5.60 6.19 -4.28
CA MET A 106 5.58 6.66 -5.66
C MET A 106 6.61 5.93 -6.54
N LYS A 107 7.78 5.58 -6.00
CA LYS A 107 8.76 4.72 -6.69
C LYS A 107 8.21 3.32 -6.98
N ASP A 108 7.51 2.71 -6.02
CA ASP A 108 6.80 1.44 -6.24
C ASP A 108 5.77 1.56 -7.36
N LEU A 109 4.93 2.60 -7.33
CA LEU A 109 3.91 2.82 -8.36
C LEU A 109 4.52 3.04 -9.75
N ALA A 110 5.59 3.83 -9.85
CA ALA A 110 6.29 4.07 -11.11
C ALA A 110 6.90 2.78 -11.68
N HIS A 111 7.50 1.94 -10.83
CA HIS A 111 8.02 0.65 -11.24
C HIS A 111 6.92 -0.26 -11.80
N TYR A 112 5.81 -0.44 -11.07
CA TYR A 112 4.73 -1.33 -11.52
C TYR A 112 3.96 -0.77 -12.72
N ASP A 113 3.87 0.55 -12.88
CA ASP A 113 3.39 1.19 -14.11
C ASP A 113 4.26 0.78 -15.32
N ALA A 114 5.58 0.91 -15.21
CA ALA A 114 6.52 0.54 -16.28
C ALA A 114 6.50 -0.96 -16.60
N VAL A 115 6.42 -1.82 -15.56
CA VAL A 115 6.29 -3.28 -15.72
C VAL A 115 5.01 -3.65 -16.46
N ILE A 116 3.86 -3.10 -16.04
CA ILE A 116 2.58 -3.42 -16.67
C ILE A 116 2.55 -2.88 -18.10
N GLN A 117 3.04 -1.66 -18.34
CA GLN A 117 3.11 -1.10 -19.70
C GLN A 117 4.03 -1.91 -20.61
N SER A 118 5.22 -2.31 -20.15
CA SER A 118 6.15 -3.08 -20.98
C SER A 118 5.57 -4.46 -21.32
N TYR A 119 4.98 -5.17 -20.35
CA TYR A 119 4.23 -6.40 -20.60
C TYR A 119 3.12 -6.12 -21.62
N LEU A 120 2.40 -5.01 -21.43
CA LEU A 120 1.28 -4.62 -22.28
C LEU A 120 1.68 -4.09 -23.67
N ASN A 121 2.98 -3.99 -23.98
CA ASN A 121 3.48 -3.58 -25.29
C ASN A 121 4.16 -4.75 -26.05
N LEU A 122 4.29 -5.93 -25.44
CA LEU A 122 4.83 -7.12 -26.12
C LEU A 122 4.01 -7.47 -27.37
N PRO A 123 4.63 -7.60 -28.55
CA PRO A 123 3.92 -7.86 -29.80
C PRO A 123 3.36 -9.29 -29.87
N ASN A 124 2.08 -9.43 -30.20
CA ASN A 124 1.39 -10.70 -30.56
C ASN A 124 1.46 -11.86 -29.56
N ARG A 125 1.73 -11.59 -28.27
CA ARG A 125 1.99 -12.65 -27.26
C ARG A 125 0.96 -12.76 -26.13
N ARG A 126 0.02 -11.83 -26.06
CA ARG A 126 -0.95 -11.75 -24.95
C ARG A 126 -2.34 -12.12 -25.42
N SER A 127 -3.04 -12.86 -24.57
CA SER A 127 -4.47 -13.04 -24.73
C SER A 127 -5.21 -11.71 -24.54
N GLN A 128 -6.33 -11.54 -25.23
CA GLN A 128 -7.21 -10.38 -25.05
C GLN A 128 -7.72 -10.28 -23.59
N ASP A 129 -7.85 -11.41 -22.92
CA ASP A 129 -8.24 -11.50 -21.51
C ASP A 129 -7.18 -10.88 -20.58
N GLU A 130 -5.90 -11.18 -20.77
CA GLU A 130 -4.80 -10.58 -20.00
C GLU A 130 -4.78 -9.06 -20.14
N ILE A 131 -4.97 -8.55 -21.36
CA ILE A 131 -5.04 -7.11 -21.62
C ILE A 131 -6.21 -6.48 -20.85
N THR A 132 -7.39 -7.11 -20.93
CA THR A 132 -8.62 -6.64 -20.30
C THR A 132 -8.50 -6.62 -18.79
N LEU A 133 -7.79 -7.59 -18.20
CA LEU A 133 -7.60 -7.69 -16.75
C LEU A 133 -6.54 -6.73 -16.20
N LEU A 134 -5.47 -6.45 -16.97
CA LEU A 134 -4.38 -5.58 -16.52
C LEU A 134 -4.69 -4.08 -16.67
N ARG A 135 -5.43 -3.69 -17.71
CA ARG A 135 -5.76 -2.28 -17.99
C ARG A 135 -6.41 -1.54 -16.81
N PRO A 136 -7.38 -2.10 -16.09
CA PRO A 136 -7.96 -1.44 -14.92
C PRO A 136 -6.92 -1.16 -13.82
N THR A 137 -6.01 -2.09 -13.57
CA THR A 137 -4.93 -1.91 -12.59
C THR A 137 -3.97 -0.82 -13.03
N LEU A 138 -3.58 -0.82 -14.31
CA LEU A 138 -2.74 0.23 -14.90
C LEU A 138 -3.38 1.61 -14.76
N GLY A 139 -4.66 1.75 -15.09
CA GLY A 139 -5.37 3.02 -14.98
C GLY A 139 -5.45 3.57 -13.55
N ILE A 140 -5.60 2.70 -12.55
CA ILE A 140 -5.56 3.12 -11.14
C ILE A 140 -4.17 3.61 -10.75
N ILE A 141 -3.10 2.90 -11.16
CA ILE A 141 -1.71 3.34 -10.88
C ILE A 141 -1.44 4.71 -11.48
N GLN A 142 -1.83 4.92 -12.75
CA GLN A 142 -1.66 6.21 -13.42
C GLN A 142 -2.44 7.32 -12.71
N SER A 143 -3.68 7.04 -12.29
CA SER A 143 -4.49 7.98 -11.51
C SER A 143 -3.86 8.33 -10.17
N LEU A 144 -3.28 7.35 -9.47
CA LEU A 144 -2.56 7.56 -8.21
C LEU A 144 -1.33 8.45 -8.42
N ARG A 145 -0.50 8.15 -9.43
CA ARG A 145 0.69 8.94 -9.72
C ARG A 145 0.36 10.39 -10.09
N GLN A 146 -0.73 10.61 -10.80
CA GLN A 146 -1.16 11.96 -11.22
C GLN A 146 -1.79 12.75 -10.06
N ASN A 147 -2.67 12.13 -9.28
CA ASN A 147 -3.52 12.87 -8.33
C ASN A 147 -2.98 12.87 -6.88
N CYS A 148 -2.07 11.96 -6.55
CA CYS A 148 -1.61 11.70 -5.17
C CYS A 148 -0.13 11.98 -4.94
N SER A 149 0.53 12.66 -5.88
CA SER A 149 1.93 13.08 -5.71
C SER A 149 2.00 14.28 -4.78
N LEU A 150 2.65 14.11 -3.61
CA LEU A 150 2.87 15.19 -2.63
C LEU A 150 3.99 16.17 -3.03
N MET A 151 4.75 15.84 -4.08
CA MET A 151 5.87 16.64 -4.58
C MET A 151 5.53 17.10 -6.00
N PRO A 152 5.19 18.39 -6.21
CA PRO A 152 4.91 18.92 -7.55
C PRO A 152 6.13 18.94 -8.47
N ASN A 153 7.36 18.90 -7.92
CA ASN A 153 8.60 19.28 -8.64
C ASN A 153 9.84 18.44 -8.33
N GLU A 154 9.77 17.30 -7.65
CA GLU A 154 10.96 16.44 -7.57
C GLU A 154 11.20 15.82 -8.95
N GLN A 155 12.43 15.98 -9.44
CA GLN A 155 12.96 15.32 -10.62
C GLN A 155 12.41 13.90 -10.64
N THR A 156 11.89 13.51 -11.80
CA THR A 156 11.86 12.12 -12.20
C THR A 156 13.24 11.56 -11.88
N ASP A 157 13.42 10.95 -10.71
CA ASP A 157 14.51 10.02 -10.46
C ASP A 157 14.31 9.02 -11.57
N SER A 158 15.06 9.24 -12.66
CA SER A 158 15.07 8.37 -13.80
C SER A 158 15.24 7.01 -13.18
N SER A 159 14.21 6.17 -13.30
CA SER A 159 14.40 4.76 -13.05
C SER A 159 15.61 4.43 -13.91
N GLU A 160 16.74 4.16 -13.28
CA GLU A 160 17.84 3.45 -13.92
C GLU A 160 17.21 2.13 -14.34
N GLN A 161 16.59 2.19 -15.53
CA GLN A 161 16.20 1.09 -16.36
C GLN A 161 17.54 0.54 -16.78
N ASP A 162 18.07 -0.34 -15.94
CA ASP A 162 18.95 -1.37 -16.43
C ASP A 162 18.18 -1.99 -17.60
N ASP A 163 18.70 -1.76 -18.81
CA ASP A 163 18.17 -2.15 -20.10
C ASP A 163 18.27 -3.68 -20.27
N VAL A 164 17.86 -4.40 -19.23
CA VAL A 164 17.74 -5.84 -19.19
C VAL A 164 16.37 -6.15 -19.76
N ASP A 165 16.36 -6.89 -20.85
CA ASP A 165 15.14 -7.41 -21.47
C ASP A 165 14.30 -8.11 -20.39
N LEU A 166 13.26 -7.41 -19.91
CA LEU A 166 12.46 -7.86 -18.76
C LEU A 166 11.69 -9.13 -19.11
N TRP A 167 11.51 -9.40 -20.40
CA TRP A 167 10.69 -10.47 -20.94
C TRP A 167 11.58 -11.38 -21.78
N GLU A 168 11.42 -12.69 -21.64
CA GLU A 168 12.31 -13.68 -22.27
C GLU A 168 11.80 -14.14 -23.64
N ASP A 169 10.88 -13.37 -24.23
CA ASP A 169 10.23 -13.67 -25.49
C ASP A 169 9.61 -15.10 -25.46
N ASN A 170 8.98 -15.48 -24.35
CA ASN A 170 8.24 -16.73 -24.16
C ASN A 170 6.92 -16.47 -23.43
N SER A 171 5.79 -16.63 -24.14
CA SER A 171 4.46 -16.24 -23.62
C SER A 171 4.09 -16.92 -22.29
N TYR A 172 4.52 -18.16 -22.05
CA TYR A 172 4.25 -18.84 -20.79
C TYR A 172 5.14 -18.32 -19.65
N GLU A 173 6.45 -18.21 -19.88
CA GLU A 173 7.37 -17.74 -18.84
C GLU A 173 7.17 -16.25 -18.53
N ASP A 174 6.87 -15.42 -19.54
CA ASP A 174 6.54 -14.00 -19.36
C ASP A 174 5.26 -13.83 -18.54
N ARG A 175 4.19 -14.58 -18.86
CA ARG A 175 2.96 -14.57 -18.07
C ARG A 175 3.22 -15.04 -16.64
N LYS A 176 4.09 -16.04 -16.46
CA LYS A 176 4.48 -16.55 -15.13
C LYS A 176 5.29 -15.54 -14.35
N LYS A 177 6.21 -14.82 -14.98
CA LYS A 177 6.94 -13.71 -14.39
C LYS A 177 5.98 -12.59 -13.99
N MET A 178 5.06 -12.22 -14.88
CA MET A 178 4.03 -11.22 -14.63
C MET A 178 3.12 -11.60 -13.45
N CYS A 179 2.70 -12.86 -13.36
CA CYS A 179 1.97 -13.38 -12.21
C CYS A 179 2.77 -13.20 -10.90
N LYS A 180 4.05 -13.56 -10.86
CA LYS A 180 4.91 -13.39 -9.67
C LYS A 180 5.07 -11.92 -9.28
N LEU A 181 5.24 -11.03 -10.27
CA LEU A 181 5.33 -9.58 -10.07
C LEU A 181 4.02 -9.03 -9.49
N MET A 182 2.87 -9.47 -9.98
CA MET A 182 1.55 -9.07 -9.46
C MET A 182 1.29 -9.60 -8.05
N LYS A 183 1.77 -10.80 -7.71
CA LYS A 183 1.74 -11.29 -6.31
C LYS A 183 2.59 -10.40 -5.40
N GLY A 184 3.78 -10.00 -5.85
CA GLY A 184 4.64 -9.06 -5.13
C GLY A 184 3.98 -7.69 -4.97
N PHE A 185 3.33 -7.21 -6.03
CA PHE A 185 2.64 -5.94 -5.99
C PHE A 185 1.47 -5.94 -5.02
N ARG A 186 0.72 -7.05 -4.91
CA ARG A 186 -0.33 -7.19 -3.91
C ARG A 186 0.22 -6.98 -2.49
N ILE A 187 1.38 -7.54 -2.19
CA ILE A 187 2.03 -7.37 -0.87
C ILE A 187 2.41 -5.91 -0.67
N ARG A 188 3.04 -5.26 -1.67
CA ARG A 188 3.35 -3.83 -1.62
C ARG A 188 2.09 -2.99 -1.43
N ALA A 189 0.99 -3.28 -2.14
CA ALA A 189 -0.28 -2.58 -1.99
C ALA A 189 -0.89 -2.75 -0.59
N ILE A 190 -0.76 -3.92 0.05
CA ILE A 190 -1.15 -4.12 1.45
C ILE A 190 -0.31 -3.23 2.37
N THR A 191 1.02 -3.24 2.21
CA THR A 191 1.95 -2.40 2.99
C THR A 191 1.61 -0.93 2.84
N ILE A 192 1.37 -0.47 1.61
CA ILE A 192 0.97 0.90 1.30
C ILE A 192 -0.33 1.27 2.00
N ASN A 193 -1.38 0.44 1.88
CA ASN A 193 -2.67 0.71 2.54
C ASN A 193 -2.52 0.80 4.07
N ARG A 194 -1.68 -0.04 4.68
CA ARG A 194 -1.37 0.03 6.12
C ARG A 194 -0.64 1.31 6.49
N ALA A 195 0.38 1.70 5.72
CA ALA A 195 1.13 2.93 5.95
C ALA A 195 0.23 4.17 5.85
N LEU A 196 -0.65 4.24 4.85
CA LEU A 196 -1.60 5.33 4.69
C LEU A 196 -2.62 5.38 5.83
N GLY A 197 -3.07 4.23 6.33
CA GLY A 197 -3.89 4.15 7.53
C GLY A 197 -3.17 4.69 8.77
N TYR A 198 -1.89 4.33 8.94
CA TYR A 198 -1.03 4.84 10.02
C TYR A 198 -0.84 6.37 9.93
N ILE A 199 -0.57 6.90 8.74
CA ILE A 199 -0.49 8.34 8.50
C ILE A 199 -1.81 9.02 8.84
N SER A 200 -2.92 8.50 8.31
CA SER A 200 -4.27 9.06 8.50
C SER A 200 -4.71 9.08 9.98
N SER A 201 -4.26 8.12 10.78
CA SER A 201 -4.55 8.08 12.22
C SER A 201 -3.82 9.13 13.04
N GLY A 202 -2.76 9.74 12.50
CA GLY A 202 -1.87 10.64 13.22
C GLY A 202 -0.97 9.94 14.25
N ASP A 203 -0.95 8.61 14.32
CA ASP A 203 -0.15 7.85 15.29
C ASP A 203 1.35 8.10 15.16
N HIS A 204 1.83 8.42 13.96
CA HIS A 204 3.22 8.76 13.69
C HIS A 204 3.71 10.06 14.34
N MET A 205 2.80 10.88 14.85
CA MET A 205 3.11 12.15 15.51
C MET A 205 3.09 12.04 17.04
N LYS A 206 2.81 10.85 17.59
CA LYS A 206 2.75 10.58 19.04
C LYS A 206 4.11 10.12 19.57
#